data_AF-A0A819R9Y3-F1
#
_entry.id   AF-A0A819R9Y3-F1
#
_cell.length_a   1.000
_cell.length_b   1.000
_cell.length_c   1.000
_cell.angle_alpha   90.00
_cell.angle_beta   90.00
_cell.angle_gamma   90.00
#
_symmetry.space_group_name_H-M   'P 1'
#
loop_
_entity.id
_entity.type
_entity.pdbx_description
1 polymer ?
#
loop_
_entity_poly.entity_id
_entity_poly.type
_entity_poly.pdbx_seq_one_letter_code
_entity_poly.pdbx_strand_id
1 'polypeptide(L)'
;MKRKRLLIHYFPLLTIVLYGFIYYIIILLIFSCENMYAYEFDWCFYPCYCNNENLALYDTIVNSILPTPVIIIFSIALIIRVIKQKQTLHRYFDWRRHRKVVIQLLSITALFLFFNFPMTTLVLAYACGLPNGATGQFEFYTYYLYHFVSLLIPFVCLRSLSEVRKKLKRMIIFRTMINVITPENVLFR
;
A
#
# COMPACT_ATOMS: atom_id res chain seq x y z
N MET A 1 22.79 20.80 -9.55
CA MET A 1 22.94 19.49 -8.85
C MET A 1 21.65 18.86 -8.28
N LYS A 2 20.47 19.50 -8.32
CA LYS A 2 19.22 18.93 -7.76
C LYS A 2 18.53 17.86 -8.64
N ARG A 3 18.65 17.95 -9.98
CA ARG A 3 18.00 17.02 -10.95
C ARG A 3 18.51 15.58 -10.89
N LYS A 4 19.83 15.37 -10.81
CA LYS A 4 20.43 14.01 -10.72
C LYS A 4 20.05 13.28 -9.42
N ARG A 5 19.89 14.02 -8.32
CA ARG A 5 19.51 13.47 -7.01
C ARG A 5 18.04 13.04 -6.96
N LEU A 6 17.16 13.72 -7.71
CA LEU A 6 15.76 13.31 -7.88
C LEU A 6 15.69 12.00 -8.68
N LEU A 7 16.39 11.90 -9.81
CA LEU A 7 16.41 10.68 -10.62
C LEU A 7 16.85 9.46 -9.81
N ILE A 8 17.95 9.55 -9.05
CA ILE A 8 18.44 8.43 -8.22
C ILE A 8 17.43 8.03 -7.14
N HIS A 9 16.65 8.97 -6.61
CA HIS A 9 15.67 8.68 -5.57
C HIS A 9 14.39 8.04 -6.12
N TYR A 10 13.92 8.50 -7.29
CA TYR A 10 12.70 7.98 -7.92
C TYR A 10 12.94 6.72 -8.76
N PHE A 11 14.18 6.50 -9.21
CA PHE A 11 14.56 5.32 -9.99
C PHE A 11 14.16 3.99 -9.35
N PRO A 12 14.50 3.67 -8.08
CA PRO A 12 14.11 2.38 -7.49
C PRO A 12 12.59 2.19 -7.43
N LEU A 13 11.84 3.26 -7.18
CA LEU A 13 10.38 3.18 -7.15
C LEU A 13 9.80 2.95 -8.56
N LEU A 14 10.35 3.62 -9.56
CA LEU A 14 9.97 3.44 -10.96
C LEU A 14 10.29 2.02 -11.46
N THR A 15 11.46 1.49 -11.11
CA THR A 15 11.88 0.14 -11.50
C THR A 15 10.95 -0.93 -10.92
N ILE A 16 10.55 -0.81 -9.65
CA ILE A 16 9.62 -1.76 -9.02
C ILE A 16 8.25 -1.73 -9.71
N VAL A 17 7.74 -0.53 -10.00
CA VAL A 17 6.45 -0.38 -10.69
C VAL A 17 6.51 -0.98 -12.10
N LEU A 18 7.55 -0.66 -12.88
CA LEU A 18 7.73 -1.21 -14.22
C LEU A 18 7.90 -2.73 -14.22
N TYR A 19 8.65 -3.28 -13.26
CA TYR A 19 8.77 -4.73 -13.09
C TYR A 19 7.40 -5.38 -12.90
N GLY A 20 6.58 -4.86 -11.99
CA GLY A 20 5.24 -5.40 -11.74
C GLY A 20 4.37 -5.36 -13.01
N PHE A 21 4.30 -4.21 -13.68
CA PHE A 21 3.52 -4.08 -14.91
C PHE A 21 3.98 -5.06 -16.00
N ILE A 22 5.29 -5.13 -16.26
CA ILE A 22 5.83 -6.01 -17.30
C ILE A 22 5.56 -7.48 -16.96
N TYR A 23 5.81 -7.89 -15.71
CA TYR A 23 5.59 -9.26 -15.25
C TYR A 23 4.13 -9.71 -15.43
N TYR A 24 3.17 -8.91 -14.95
CA TYR A 24 1.76 -9.26 -15.09
C TYR A 24 1.26 -9.20 -16.54
N ILE A 25 1.75 -8.26 -17.36
CA ILE A 25 1.43 -8.24 -18.80
C ILE A 25 1.93 -9.51 -19.49
N ILE A 26 3.17 -9.93 -19.20
CA ILE A 26 3.74 -11.16 -19.78
C ILE A 26 2.91 -12.38 -19.38
N ILE A 27 2.56 -12.52 -18.11
CA ILE A 27 1.74 -13.65 -17.64
C ILE A 27 0.37 -13.65 -18.32
N LEU A 28 -0.31 -12.50 -18.37
CA LEU A 28 -1.63 -12.39 -18.98
C LEU A 28 -1.63 -12.69 -20.49
N LEU A 29 -0.56 -12.34 -21.21
CA LEU A 29 -0.48 -12.57 -22.65
C LEU A 29 -0.01 -13.99 -23.02
N ILE A 30 0.89 -14.58 -22.23
CA ILE A 30 1.47 -15.91 -22.51
C ILE A 30 0.57 -17.01 -21.97
N PHE A 31 -0.02 -16.83 -20.80
CA PHE A 31 -0.97 -17.79 -20.21
C PHE A 31 -2.40 -17.37 -20.55
N SER A 32 -2.75 -17.48 -21.83
CA SER A 32 -4.15 -17.34 -22.28
C SER A 32 -4.91 -18.62 -21.91
N CYS A 33 -5.40 -18.70 -20.68
CA CYS A 33 -6.31 -19.76 -20.28
C CYS A 33 -7.68 -19.19 -19.90
N GLU A 34 -8.72 -20.02 -20.04
CA GLU A 34 -10.06 -19.67 -19.60
C GLU A 34 -10.05 -19.54 -18.07
N ASN A 35 -10.32 -18.32 -17.59
CA ASN A 35 -10.42 -18.07 -16.15
C ASN A 35 -11.57 -18.89 -15.58
N MET A 36 -11.29 -19.65 -14.52
CA MET A 36 -12.33 -20.38 -13.79
C MET A 36 -13.00 -19.41 -12.83
N TYR A 37 -14.28 -19.12 -13.07
CA TYR A 37 -15.11 -18.34 -12.16
C TYR A 37 -15.77 -19.28 -11.16
N ALA A 38 -15.20 -19.39 -9.96
CA ALA A 38 -15.79 -20.15 -8.89
C ALA A 38 -16.69 -19.22 -8.06
N TYR A 39 -18.00 -19.24 -8.34
CA TYR A 39 -19.00 -18.43 -7.63
C TYR A 39 -19.23 -18.84 -6.16
N GLU A 40 -18.61 -19.95 -5.72
CA GLU A 40 -18.74 -20.49 -4.37
C GLU A 40 -17.75 -19.88 -3.37
N PHE A 41 -16.71 -19.20 -3.85
CA PHE A 41 -15.73 -18.54 -2.99
C PHE A 41 -15.95 -17.03 -3.01
N ASP A 42 -15.62 -16.35 -1.90
CA ASP A 42 -15.67 -14.88 -1.79
C ASP A 42 -14.78 -14.17 -2.83
N TRP A 43 -13.91 -14.94 -3.50
CA TRP A 43 -12.94 -14.52 -4.48
C TRP A 43 -13.47 -14.92 -5.86
N CYS A 44 -14.24 -14.03 -6.49
CA CYS A 44 -14.86 -14.25 -7.80
C CYS A 44 -13.84 -14.35 -8.96
N PHE A 45 -12.53 -14.39 -8.65
CA PHE A 45 -11.44 -14.43 -9.62
C PHE A 45 -10.29 -15.27 -9.07
N TYR A 46 -10.11 -16.46 -9.64
CA TYR A 46 -8.91 -17.28 -9.45
C TYR A 46 -8.10 -17.25 -10.76
N PRO A 47 -6.95 -16.57 -10.81
CA PRO A 47 -6.16 -16.51 -12.01
C PRO A 47 -5.66 -17.90 -12.38
N CYS A 48 -5.89 -18.34 -13.61
CA CYS A 48 -5.48 -19.69 -14.00
C CYS A 48 -3.95 -19.90 -13.99
N TYR A 49 -3.13 -18.83 -14.03
CA TYR A 49 -1.67 -18.97 -13.83
C TYR A 49 -1.31 -19.53 -12.45
N CYS A 50 -2.21 -19.46 -11.46
CA CYS A 50 -2.04 -20.07 -10.14
C CYS A 50 -2.12 -21.60 -10.15
N ASN A 51 -2.68 -22.23 -11.20
CA ASN A 51 -2.63 -23.69 -11.36
C ASN A 51 -1.22 -24.20 -11.67
N ASN A 52 -0.33 -23.33 -12.16
CA ASN A 52 1.06 -23.71 -12.39
C ASN A 52 1.86 -23.48 -11.10
N GLU A 53 2.19 -24.56 -10.40
CA GLU A 53 2.87 -24.52 -9.09
C GLU A 53 4.13 -23.65 -9.11
N ASN A 54 4.90 -23.67 -10.19
CA ASN A 54 6.13 -22.89 -10.31
C ASN A 54 5.86 -21.38 -10.39
N LEU A 55 4.83 -20.95 -11.12
CA LEU A 55 4.46 -19.54 -11.22
C LEU A 55 3.81 -19.05 -9.92
N ALA A 56 2.91 -19.86 -9.35
CA ALA A 56 2.27 -19.55 -8.07
C ALA A 56 3.30 -19.40 -6.95
N LEU A 57 4.31 -20.29 -6.92
CA LEU A 57 5.39 -20.25 -5.96
C LEU A 57 6.30 -19.03 -6.20
N TYR A 58 6.63 -18.71 -7.45
CA TYR A 58 7.39 -17.50 -7.76
C TYR A 58 6.67 -16.24 -7.30
N ASP A 59 5.38 -16.09 -7.61
CA ASP A 59 4.58 -14.94 -7.22
C ASP A 59 4.47 -14.81 -5.70
N THR A 60 4.21 -15.92 -5.01
CA THR A 60 4.13 -15.96 -3.55
C THR A 60 5.48 -15.58 -2.92
N ILE A 61 6.59 -16.16 -3.37
CA ILE A 61 7.90 -15.91 -2.76
C ILE A 61 8.41 -14.50 -3.10
N VAL A 62 8.42 -14.14 -4.38
CA VAL A 62 9.08 -12.91 -4.85
C VAL A 62 8.23 -11.68 -4.60
N ASN A 63 6.91 -11.77 -4.82
CA ASN A 63 6.02 -10.61 -4.71
C ASN A 63 5.35 -10.48 -3.34
N SER A 64 5.25 -11.57 -2.55
CA SER A 64 4.62 -11.53 -1.22
C SER A 64 5.58 -11.75 -0.05
N ILE A 65 6.42 -12.79 -0.08
CA ILE A 65 7.32 -13.11 1.04
C ILE A 65 8.50 -12.16 1.10
N LEU A 66 9.27 -12.02 0.01
CA LEU A 66 10.52 -11.25 -0.04
C LEU A 66 10.35 -9.76 0.35
N PRO A 67 9.27 -9.06 -0.03
CA PRO A 67 9.08 -7.67 0.37
C PRO A 67 8.86 -7.49 1.87
N THR A 68 8.31 -8.49 2.55
CA THR A 68 7.98 -8.42 3.98
C THR A 68 9.22 -8.17 4.89
N PRO A 69 10.28 -8.99 4.85
CA PRO A 69 11.49 -8.74 5.64
C PRO A 69 12.19 -7.45 5.20
N VAL A 70 12.13 -7.10 3.91
CA VAL A 70 12.68 -5.83 3.39
C VAL A 70 11.98 -4.65 4.05
N ILE A 71 10.64 -4.64 4.09
CA ILE A 71 9.85 -3.60 4.76
C ILE A 71 10.20 -3.52 6.26
N ILE A 72 10.35 -4.65 6.94
CA ILE A 72 10.74 -4.70 8.36
C ILE A 72 12.12 -4.06 8.57
N ILE A 73 13.13 -4.48 7.80
CA ILE A 73 14.50 -3.98 7.91
C ILE A 73 14.54 -2.47 7.65
N PHE A 74 13.91 -1.99 6.58
CA PHE A 74 13.87 -0.57 6.27
C PHE A 74 13.11 0.24 7.31
N SER A 75 12.05 -0.32 7.89
CA SER A 75 11.27 0.34 8.94
C SER A 75 12.07 0.48 10.25
N ILE A 76 12.80 -0.58 10.65
CA ILE A 76 13.72 -0.52 11.79
C ILE A 76 14.84 0.48 11.52
N ALA A 77 15.46 0.44 10.34
CA ALA A 77 16.50 1.39 9.94
C ALA A 77 16.01 2.84 9.97
N LEU A 78 14.76 3.09 9.57
CA LEU A 78 14.14 4.41 9.64
C LEU A 78 13.98 4.88 11.09
N ILE A 79 13.49 4.02 11.99
CA ILE A 79 13.36 4.35 13.42
C ILE A 79 14.73 4.70 14.01
N ILE A 80 15.76 3.88 13.75
CA ILE A 80 17.12 4.13 14.22
C ILE A 80 17.64 5.47 13.71
N ARG A 81 17.46 5.77 12.40
CA ARG A 81 17.87 7.04 11.81
C ARG A 81 17.18 8.24 12.46
N VAL A 82 15.90 8.13 12.78
CA VAL A 82 15.13 9.18 13.44
C VAL A 82 15.63 9.41 14.87
N ILE A 83 15.91 8.36 15.63
CA ILE A 83 16.46 8.46 16.99
C ILE A 83 17.86 9.09 16.95
N LYS A 84 18.73 8.63 16.04
CA LYS A 84 20.08 9.22 15.85
C LYS A 84 20.00 10.68 15.45
N GLN A 85 19.16 11.05 14.48
CA GLN A 85 18.99 12.45 14.08
C GLN A 85 18.46 13.31 15.22
N LYS A 86 17.55 12.80 16.05
CA LYS A 86 17.06 13.50 17.24
C LYS A 86 18.18 13.77 18.26
N GLN A 87 19.09 12.81 18.45
CA GLN A 87 20.21 12.93 19.39
C GLN A 87 21.32 13.87 18.86
N THR A 88 21.65 13.78 17.55
CA THR A 88 22.74 14.54 16.94
C THR A 88 22.39 16.00 16.64
N LEU A 89 21.14 16.29 16.26
CA LEU A 89 20.70 17.64 15.88
C LEU A 89 19.80 18.24 16.97
N HIS A 90 20.42 18.68 18.07
CA HIS A 90 19.80 19.49 19.14
C HIS A 90 19.38 20.91 18.69
N ARG A 91 19.19 21.14 17.38
CA ARG A 91 18.98 22.47 16.78
C ARG A 91 17.71 22.50 15.94
N TYR A 92 17.19 23.71 15.74
CA TYR A 92 15.98 24.18 15.03
C TYR A 92 15.72 23.52 13.65
N PHE A 93 15.62 22.21 13.61
CA PHE A 93 15.19 21.42 12.47
C PHE A 93 13.66 21.41 12.49
N ASP A 94 13.02 21.41 11.32
CA ASP A 94 11.56 21.31 11.17
C ASP A 94 11.03 19.93 11.64
N TRP A 95 11.22 19.64 12.92
CA TRP A 95 10.88 18.39 13.61
C TRP A 95 9.39 18.10 13.47
N ARG A 96 8.56 19.14 13.50
CA ARG A 96 7.12 19.01 13.28
C ARG A 96 6.77 18.46 11.90
N ARG A 97 7.58 18.75 10.86
CA ARG A 97 7.36 18.25 9.49
C ARG A 97 7.90 16.84 9.31
N HIS A 98 9.11 16.56 9.79
CA HIS A 98 9.71 15.22 9.70
C HIS A 98 8.95 14.19 10.55
N ARG A 99 8.52 14.56 11.76
CA ARG A 99 7.74 13.67 12.63
C ARG A 99 6.43 13.21 11.98
N LYS A 100 5.75 14.06 11.22
CA LYS A 100 4.51 13.68 10.52
C LYS A 100 4.75 12.61 9.45
N VAL A 101 5.79 12.78 8.63
CA VAL A 101 6.16 11.80 7.59
C VAL A 101 6.61 10.48 8.22
N VAL A 102 7.41 10.54 9.28
CA VAL A 102 7.84 9.34 10.01
C VAL A 102 6.66 8.61 10.65
N ILE A 103 5.75 9.32 11.32
CA ILE A 103 4.54 8.72 11.90
C ILE A 103 3.69 8.09 10.80
N GLN A 104 3.53 8.75 9.64
CA GLN A 104 2.79 8.19 8.52
C GLN A 104 3.40 6.89 8.03
N LEU A 105 4.71 6.88 7.79
CA LEU A 105 5.40 5.69 7.30
C LEU A 105 5.31 4.56 8.33
N LEU A 106 5.49 4.88 9.61
CA LEU A 106 5.40 3.91 10.69
C LEU A 106 3.97 3.37 10.86
N SER A 107 2.94 4.20 10.70
CA SER A 107 1.54 3.77 10.69
C SER A 107 1.22 2.87 9.48
N ILE A 108 1.75 3.19 8.29
CA ILE A 108 1.58 2.35 7.10
C ILE A 108 2.27 1.00 7.29
N THR A 109 3.51 0.98 7.76
CA THR A 109 4.23 -0.26 8.07
C THR A 109 3.49 -1.08 9.14
N ALA A 110 3.03 -0.43 10.22
CA ALA A 110 2.33 -1.13 11.29
C ALA A 110 1.02 -1.76 10.81
N LEU A 111 0.24 -1.06 9.98
CA LEU A 111 -0.96 -1.61 9.35
C LEU A 111 -0.61 -2.76 8.41
N PHE A 112 0.39 -2.59 7.56
CA PHE A 112 0.84 -3.65 6.67
C PHE A 112 1.24 -4.90 7.46
N LEU A 113 2.06 -4.76 8.50
CA LEU A 113 2.46 -5.89 9.34
C LEU A 113 1.27 -6.52 10.07
N PHE A 114 0.36 -5.72 10.63
CA PHE A 114 -0.80 -6.23 11.35
C PHE A 114 -1.69 -7.11 10.48
N PHE A 115 -2.01 -6.65 9.27
CA PHE A 115 -2.89 -7.38 8.35
C PHE A 115 -2.16 -8.46 7.55
N ASN A 116 -0.84 -8.34 7.34
CA ASN A 116 -0.04 -9.36 6.66
C ASN A 116 0.43 -10.47 7.62
N PHE A 117 0.44 -10.22 8.94
CA PHE A 117 0.87 -11.21 9.93
C PHE A 117 0.16 -12.57 9.79
N PRO A 118 -1.19 -12.64 9.71
CA PRO A 118 -1.91 -13.90 9.57
C PRO A 118 -1.51 -14.68 8.31
N MET A 119 -1.29 -13.97 7.20
CA MET A 119 -0.88 -14.58 5.94
C MET A 119 0.56 -15.10 6.01
N THR A 120 1.48 -14.33 6.56
CA THR A 120 2.88 -14.79 6.74
C THR A 120 2.98 -16.00 7.66
N THR A 121 2.16 -16.07 8.72
CA THR A 121 2.13 -17.24 9.62
C THR A 121 1.62 -18.49 8.92
N LEU A 122 0.62 -18.37 8.04
CA LEU A 122 0.11 -19.48 7.24
C LEU A 122 1.17 -20.02 6.28
N VAL A 123 1.82 -19.11 5.54
CA VAL A 123 2.86 -19.48 4.58
C VAL A 123 4.04 -20.18 5.27
N LEU A 124 4.44 -19.70 6.46
CA LEU A 124 5.46 -20.38 7.27
C LEU A 124 5.00 -21.75 7.75
N ALA A 125 3.74 -21.90 8.16
CA ALA A 125 3.19 -23.20 8.55
C ALA A 125 3.21 -24.20 7.38
N TYR A 126 2.86 -23.76 6.17
CA TYR A 126 2.97 -24.57 4.95
C TYR A 126 4.42 -24.94 4.63
N ALA A 127 5.35 -24.00 4.75
CA ALA A 127 6.78 -24.28 4.57
C ALA A 127 7.33 -25.29 5.60
N CYS A 128 6.74 -25.35 6.80
CA CYS A 128 7.07 -26.33 7.84
C CYS A 128 6.45 -27.73 7.62
N GLY A 129 5.73 -27.95 6.52
CA GLY A 129 5.16 -29.26 6.17
C GLY A 129 3.69 -29.43 6.53
N LEU A 130 2.96 -28.34 6.83
CA LEU A 130 1.51 -28.41 6.90
C LEU A 130 0.95 -28.73 5.48
N PRO A 131 0.02 -29.67 5.33
CA PRO A 131 -0.53 -29.99 4.00
C PRO A 131 -1.42 -28.85 3.49
N ASN A 132 -1.30 -28.53 2.20
CA ASN A 132 -2.11 -27.51 1.53
C ASN A 132 -3.61 -27.81 1.71
N GLY A 133 -4.37 -26.82 2.18
CA GLY A 133 -5.81 -26.96 2.46
C GLY A 133 -6.16 -27.43 3.89
N ALA A 134 -5.18 -27.72 4.75
CA ALA A 134 -5.44 -28.09 6.15
C ALA A 134 -6.12 -26.97 6.96
N THR A 135 -5.97 -25.72 6.53
CA THR A 135 -6.54 -24.56 7.24
C THR A 135 -7.89 -24.10 6.66
N GLY A 136 -8.35 -24.73 5.56
CA GLY A 136 -9.68 -24.56 4.99
C GLY A 136 -10.10 -23.09 4.84
N GLN A 137 -11.18 -22.72 5.52
CA GLN A 137 -11.76 -21.37 5.45
C GLN A 137 -10.84 -20.25 5.97
N PHE A 138 -9.84 -20.58 6.78
CA PHE A 138 -8.96 -19.59 7.39
C PHE A 138 -8.07 -18.88 6.35
N GLU A 139 -7.67 -19.55 5.27
CA GLU A 139 -6.94 -18.92 4.16
C GLU A 139 -7.74 -17.76 3.57
N PHE A 140 -9.01 -17.98 3.23
CA PHE A 140 -9.84 -16.95 2.59
C PHE A 140 -9.98 -15.70 3.48
N TYR A 141 -10.17 -15.87 4.79
CA TYR A 141 -10.24 -14.74 5.72
C TYR A 141 -8.93 -13.95 5.79
N THR A 142 -7.77 -14.63 5.83
CA THR A 142 -6.47 -13.94 5.90
C THR A 142 -6.16 -13.16 4.63
N TYR A 143 -6.48 -13.75 3.49
CA TYR A 143 -6.40 -13.15 2.17
C TYR A 143 -7.34 -11.93 2.02
N TYR A 144 -8.57 -12.01 2.55
CA TYR A 144 -9.52 -10.89 2.58
C TYR A 144 -9.03 -9.76 3.51
N LEU A 145 -8.47 -10.10 4.67
CA LEU A 145 -7.86 -9.15 5.61
C LEU A 145 -6.71 -8.37 4.97
N TYR A 146 -5.88 -9.03 4.14
CA TYR A 146 -4.79 -8.38 3.43
C TYR A 146 -5.29 -7.27 2.48
N HIS A 147 -6.44 -7.45 1.83
CA HIS A 147 -7.02 -6.45 0.92
C HIS A 147 -7.45 -5.16 1.64
N PHE A 148 -7.80 -5.22 2.92
CA PHE A 148 -8.11 -4.02 3.70
C PHE A 148 -6.92 -3.08 3.85
N VAL A 149 -5.68 -3.57 3.75
CA VAL A 149 -4.48 -2.73 3.78
C VAL A 149 -4.55 -1.69 2.67
N SER A 150 -4.83 -2.11 1.44
CA SER A 150 -4.95 -1.24 0.27
C SER A 150 -6.05 -0.19 0.46
N LEU A 151 -7.16 -0.56 1.09
CA LEU A 151 -8.25 0.35 1.41
C LEU A 151 -7.88 1.35 2.52
N LEU A 152 -7.11 0.94 3.54
CA LEU A 152 -6.78 1.77 4.70
C LEU A 152 -5.58 2.71 4.49
N ILE A 153 -4.65 2.36 3.60
CA ILE A 153 -3.49 3.21 3.22
C ILE A 153 -3.89 4.67 2.89
N PRO A 154 -4.86 4.94 1.99
CA PRO A 154 -5.21 6.32 1.65
C PRO A 154 -5.74 7.12 2.85
N PHE A 155 -6.48 6.49 3.78
CA PHE A 155 -6.96 7.18 4.99
C PHE A 155 -5.81 7.59 5.92
N VAL A 156 -4.80 6.73 6.06
CA VAL A 156 -3.60 7.00 6.87
C VAL A 156 -2.78 8.13 6.24
N CYS A 157 -2.63 8.09 4.91
CA CYS A 157 -1.96 9.14 4.15
C CYS A 157 -2.68 10.50 4.27
N LEU A 158 -4.00 10.52 4.12
CA LEU A 158 -4.83 11.72 4.24
C LEU A 158 -4.75 12.35 5.63
N ARG A 159 -4.69 11.53 6.69
CA ARG A 159 -4.57 12.01 8.08
C ARG A 159 -3.22 12.72 8.33
N SER A 160 -2.14 12.25 7.72
CA SER A 160 -0.80 12.82 7.93
C SER A 160 -0.51 14.03 7.03
N LEU A 161 -1.06 14.06 5.82
CA LEU A 161 -0.93 15.18 4.87
C LEU A 161 -1.83 16.37 5.25
N SER A 162 -1.53 17.00 6.39
CA SER A 162 -2.24 18.19 6.87
C SER A 162 -2.27 19.35 5.86
N GLU A 163 -1.28 19.44 4.97
CA GLU A 163 -1.23 20.39 3.83
C GLU A 163 -2.32 20.11 2.79
N VAL A 164 -2.50 18.85 2.40
CA VAL A 164 -3.51 18.43 1.43
C VAL A 164 -4.90 18.59 2.03
N ARG A 165 -5.08 18.27 3.32
CA ARG A 165 -6.35 18.52 4.02
C ARG A 165 -6.73 20.00 4.04
N LYS A 166 -5.75 20.90 4.24
CA LYS A 166 -5.98 22.36 4.17
C LYS A 166 -6.30 22.83 2.75
N LYS A 167 -5.68 22.25 1.71
CA LYS A 167 -6.00 22.56 0.31
C LYS A 167 -7.37 22.01 -0.09
N LEU A 168 -7.71 20.79 0.32
CA LEU A 168 -9.00 20.16 0.05
C LEU A 168 -10.15 20.89 0.74
N LYS A 169 -9.99 21.26 2.02
CA LYS A 169 -10.95 22.14 2.71
C LYS A 169 -11.12 23.48 1.99
N ARG A 170 -10.02 24.10 1.53
CA ARG A 170 -10.10 25.33 0.74
C ARG A 170 -10.88 25.13 -0.56
N MET A 171 -10.64 24.05 -1.32
CA MET A 171 -11.39 23.76 -2.55
C MET A 171 -12.87 23.51 -2.30
N ILE A 172 -13.22 22.81 -1.22
CA ILE A 172 -14.62 22.56 -0.83
C ILE A 172 -15.30 23.88 -0.45
N ILE A 173 -14.68 24.70 0.42
CA ILE A 173 -15.23 26.00 0.84
C ILE A 173 -15.36 26.96 -0.36
N PHE A 174 -14.39 26.97 -1.28
CA PHE A 174 -14.44 27.80 -2.49
C PHE A 174 -15.59 27.39 -3.41
N ARG A 175 -15.88 26.08 -3.53
CA ARG A 175 -17.06 25.58 -4.26
C ARG A 175 -18.38 25.96 -3.59
N THR A 176 -18.44 25.97 -2.25
CA THR A 176 -19.65 26.38 -1.53
C THR A 176 -19.92 27.88 -1.72
N MET A 177 -18.89 28.73 -1.79
CA MET A 177 -19.08 30.18 -2.00
C MET A 177 -19.53 30.55 -3.43
N ILE A 178 -19.13 29.79 -4.44
CA ILE A 178 -19.53 30.03 -5.85
C ILE A 178 -21.01 29.65 -6.09
N ASN A 179 -21.56 28.73 -5.30
CA ASN A 179 -22.95 28.27 -5.45
C ASN A 179 -23.98 29.08 -4.63
N VAL A 180 -23.57 30.15 -3.94
CA VAL A 180 -24.52 31.10 -3.33
C VAL A 180 -24.89 32.14 -4.37
N ILE A 181 -25.83 31.77 -5.26
CA ILE A 181 -26.55 32.72 -6.10
C ILE A 181 -27.45 33.52 -5.15
N THR A 182 -27.10 34.78 -4.92
CA THR A 182 -27.98 35.73 -4.25
C THR A 182 -29.21 35.94 -5.14
N PRO A 183 -30.45 35.76 -4.65
CA PRO A 183 -31.61 36.16 -5.41
C PRO A 183 -31.55 37.67 -5.60
N GLU A 184 -31.47 38.09 -6.86
CA GLU A 184 -31.58 39.48 -7.27
C GLU A 184 -32.96 39.97 -6.82
N ASN A 185 -33.00 40.84 -5.82
CA ASN A 185 -34.22 41.49 -5.37
C ASN A 185 -34.81 42.27 -6.55
N VAL A 186 -35.84 41.70 -7.17
CA VAL A 186 -36.68 42.38 -8.16
C VAL A 186 -37.44 43.49 -7.42
N LEU A 187 -36.85 44.68 -7.43
CA LEU A 187 -37.51 45.94 -7.11
C LEU A 187 -38.52 46.22 -8.23
N PHE A 188 -39.76 45.77 -8.04
CA PHE A 188 -40.90 46.18 -8.84
C PHE A 188 -41.10 47.70 -8.66
N ARG A 189 -40.97 48.42 -9.77
CA ARG A 189 -41.40 49.81 -9.95
C ARG A 189 -42.62 49.82 -10.85
#